data_AF-A0A3B9DBA7-F1
#
_entry.id   AF-A0A3B9DBA7-F1
#
_cell.length_a   1.000
_cell.length_b   1.000
_cell.length_c   1.000
_cell.angle_alpha   90.00
_cell.angle_beta   90.00
_cell.angle_gamma   90.00
#
_symmetry.space_group_name_H-M   'P 1'
#
loop_
_entity.id
_entity.type
_entity.pdbx_description
1 polymer ?
#
loop_
_entity_poly.entity_id
_entity_poly.type
_entity_poly.pdbx_seq_one_letter_code
_entity_poly.pdbx_strand_id
1 'polypeptide(L)'
;MSEKDIDKIEPVDFDLNDSLLFSNKSVVVNTNKPPVWIWIGLALLIVVALVVIFVLPAVVTEYELPLERRIESALAQPAVAPTNSVIAVSPFEEAQRSLQRKEAQDVLAVLLEKQGELDTLEVEHWGQAEYEAALEEASIGDEYYRTQDFTLATESYVRGRDGLIELLDTVPTVMAQTMVDAQRALDEADSLTSQDKFSLALLFDPESEEAQVGLARARVLDEVTVLLNHGDVLYEDGELEAARDVYQQILGLDSYNERARRRVNEVAAQITENEFAMIMSRGYAFLESGNPEQAITMFQQAANLGVRQEQALAAITQTETEVANAQINEIRVLISAAESEEKWQMAVDEYDEVLAIDPNLLFAIDGRGYADKRAQLDRLLIDANENPERFAEDAVFQQTLNVYYTGRAVEGPGPRLVGQLDELQVLLENSQVPIDIQLVSDNLTDVTLLRIGNIGSFDQHYVSLKPGRYVAVGRRAGYREVREEFTVGFGLTPGLVLVQCEERIVSTNRR
;
A
#
# COMPACT_ATOMS: atom_id res chain seq x y z
N MET A 1 11.63 28.77 4.91
CA MET A 1 12.12 28.91 6.30
C MET A 1 11.23 29.89 7.01
N SER A 2 10.31 29.39 7.84
CA SER A 2 9.52 30.17 8.80
C SER A 2 9.08 29.23 9.90
N GLU A 3 9.34 29.65 11.14
CA GLU A 3 8.95 29.02 12.41
C GLU A 3 7.46 29.16 12.72
N LYS A 4 7.02 28.35 13.71
CA LYS A 4 5.70 28.23 14.41
C LYS A 4 4.76 27.18 13.81
N ASP A 5 4.16 26.23 14.55
CA ASP A 5 3.86 26.09 15.98
C ASP A 5 3.95 24.60 16.40
N ILE A 6 4.39 24.32 17.64
CA ILE A 6 4.33 23.00 18.29
C ILE A 6 3.46 23.14 19.55
N ASP A 7 2.48 22.26 19.69
CA ASP A 7 1.48 22.28 20.74
C ASP A 7 1.93 21.57 22.04
N LYS A 8 1.29 21.98 23.12
CA LYS A 8 1.70 21.97 24.53
C LYS A 8 1.39 20.66 25.27
N ILE A 9 2.25 20.23 26.20
CA ILE A 9 1.99 19.18 27.22
C ILE A 9 2.21 19.80 28.62
N GLU A 10 1.26 19.57 29.55
CA GLU A 10 1.26 20.05 30.94
C GLU A 10 2.17 19.19 31.87
N PRO A 11 2.80 19.79 32.92
CA PRO A 11 3.51 19.04 33.95
C PRO A 11 2.74 18.99 35.29
N VAL A 12 2.87 17.87 36.01
CA VAL A 12 2.41 17.71 37.40
C VAL A 12 3.60 17.74 38.36
N ASP A 13 3.32 18.35 39.51
CA ASP A 13 4.15 19.04 40.49
C ASP A 13 5.04 18.13 41.38
N PHE A 14 6.19 18.66 41.77
CA PHE A 14 7.14 18.09 42.73
C PHE A 14 7.14 18.97 43.98
N ASP A 15 6.84 18.42 45.15
CA ASP A 15 6.97 19.13 46.42
C ASP A 15 7.98 18.44 47.35
N LEU A 16 8.89 19.26 47.89
CA LEU A 16 10.06 18.91 48.70
C LEU A 16 10.10 19.86 49.90
N ASN A 17 10.05 19.31 51.11
CA ASN A 17 10.65 19.80 52.37
C ASN A 17 9.97 19.06 53.56
N ASP A 18 10.56 18.75 54.71
CA ASP A 18 11.87 19.02 55.28
C ASP A 18 12.10 18.00 56.43
N SER A 19 13.29 18.05 57.00
CA SER A 19 13.99 17.02 57.78
C SER A 19 13.67 16.90 59.31
N LEU A 20 14.08 15.73 59.85
CA LEU A 20 14.41 15.35 61.25
C LEU A 20 13.30 14.80 62.17
N LEU A 21 13.42 13.52 62.54
CA LEU A 21 13.42 12.99 63.93
C LEU A 21 13.71 11.46 63.93
N PHE A 22 14.69 11.04 64.74
CA PHE A 22 15.18 9.67 64.86
C PHE A 22 14.13 8.67 65.40
N SER A 23 14.00 7.48 64.79
CA SER A 23 13.77 6.24 65.54
C SER A 23 14.14 4.99 64.75
N ASN A 24 14.91 4.16 65.46
CA ASN A 24 15.46 2.87 65.11
C ASN A 24 14.34 1.83 64.84
N LYS A 25 14.37 1.13 63.70
CA LYS A 25 13.71 -0.19 63.54
C LYS A 25 14.21 -0.97 62.32
N SER A 26 15.10 -1.92 62.63
CA SER A 26 15.20 -3.29 62.10
C SER A 26 14.89 -3.54 60.61
N VAL A 27 15.97 -3.87 59.88
CA VAL A 27 15.96 -4.66 58.65
C VAL A 27 15.11 -5.91 58.85
N VAL A 28 14.04 -6.07 58.05
CA VAL A 28 13.28 -7.31 57.98
C VAL A 28 14.07 -8.29 57.12
N VAL A 29 14.68 -9.27 57.78
CA VAL A 29 15.18 -10.49 57.15
C VAL A 29 13.96 -11.36 56.83
N ASN A 30 13.63 -11.53 55.55
CA ASN A 30 12.74 -12.61 55.14
C ASN A 30 13.49 -13.94 55.35
N THR A 31 13.10 -14.63 56.40
CA THR A 31 13.57 -15.98 56.72
C THR A 31 12.81 -16.96 55.83
N ASN A 32 13.43 -17.39 54.73
CA ASN A 32 12.95 -18.54 53.96
C ASN A 32 13.09 -19.79 54.84
N LYS A 33 12.00 -20.18 55.51
CA LYS A 33 11.89 -21.52 56.10
C LYS A 33 11.88 -22.53 54.95
N PRO A 34 12.69 -23.59 54.99
CA PRO A 34 12.65 -24.62 53.95
C PRO A 34 11.25 -25.25 53.89
N PRO A 35 10.75 -25.57 52.69
CA PRO A 35 9.42 -26.16 52.51
C PRO A 35 9.28 -27.46 53.32
N VAL A 36 8.10 -27.66 53.92
CA VAL A 36 7.77 -28.81 54.81
C VAL A 36 8.06 -30.18 54.15
N TRP A 37 8.06 -30.25 52.82
CA TRP A 37 8.40 -31.44 52.05
C TRP A 37 9.85 -31.91 52.22
N ILE A 38 10.79 -31.01 52.50
CA ILE A 38 12.19 -31.39 52.78
C ILE A 38 12.29 -32.14 54.11
N TRP A 39 11.48 -31.79 55.10
CA TRP A 39 11.41 -32.50 56.38
C TRP A 39 10.70 -33.86 56.26
N ILE A 40 9.73 -33.97 55.34
CA ILE A 40 9.09 -35.26 55.01
C ILE A 40 10.07 -36.19 54.30
N GLY A 41 10.85 -35.66 53.34
CA GLY A 41 11.91 -36.42 52.66
C GLY A 41 13.02 -36.87 53.61
N LEU A 42 13.46 -36.00 54.52
CA LEU A 42 14.47 -36.34 55.54
C LEU A 42 13.95 -37.39 56.54
N ALA A 43 12.69 -37.28 56.96
CA ALA A 43 12.06 -38.25 57.86
C ALA A 43 11.91 -39.62 57.18
N LEU A 44 11.54 -39.67 55.89
CA LEU A 44 11.46 -40.90 55.11
C LEU A 44 12.84 -41.57 55.00
N LEU A 45 13.90 -40.80 54.75
CA LEU A 45 15.26 -41.30 54.62
C LEU A 45 15.80 -41.88 55.95
N ILE A 46 15.48 -41.23 57.08
CA ILE A 46 15.83 -41.73 58.43
C ILE A 46 15.07 -43.01 58.77
N VAL A 47 13.79 -43.12 58.38
CA VAL A 47 12.99 -44.35 58.58
C VAL A 47 13.54 -45.50 57.74
N VAL A 48 13.91 -45.27 56.48
CA VAL A 48 14.55 -46.28 55.62
C VAL A 48 15.90 -46.72 56.20
N ALA A 49 16.72 -45.78 56.69
CA ALA A 49 18.00 -46.10 57.33
C ALA A 49 17.82 -46.94 58.62
N LEU A 50 16.80 -46.66 59.43
CA LEU A 50 16.48 -47.46 60.61
C LEU A 50 15.96 -48.86 60.25
N VAL A 51 15.20 -49.02 59.16
CA VAL A 51 14.76 -50.33 58.66
C VAL A 51 15.97 -51.17 58.22
N VAL A 52 16.93 -50.58 57.50
CA VAL A 52 18.15 -51.29 57.07
C VAL A 52 19.02 -51.71 58.27
N ILE A 53 19.14 -50.87 59.30
CA ILE A 53 20.00 -51.17 60.46
C ILE A 53 19.35 -52.19 61.42
N PHE A 54 18.02 -52.15 61.60
CA PHE A 54 17.33 -52.98 62.60
C PHE A 54 16.60 -54.20 62.04
N VAL A 55 16.19 -54.21 60.76
CA VAL A 55 15.42 -55.32 60.17
C VAL A 55 16.31 -56.28 59.37
N LEU A 56 17.37 -55.77 58.73
CA LEU A 56 18.29 -56.61 57.95
C LEU A 56 19.08 -57.65 58.77
N PRO A 57 19.48 -57.41 60.05
CA PRO A 57 20.16 -58.44 60.85
C PRO A 57 19.26 -59.63 61.25
N ALA A 58 17.93 -59.47 61.14
CA ALA A 58 16.96 -60.50 61.54
C ALA A 58 16.49 -61.39 60.37
N VAL A 59 16.90 -61.09 59.13
CA VAL A 59 16.48 -61.83 57.92
C VAL A 59 17.63 -62.65 57.29
N VAL A 60 18.81 -62.67 57.92
CA VAL A 60 19.96 -63.47 57.45
C VAL A 60 20.50 -64.40 58.55
N THR A 61 19.79 -65.51 58.74
CA THR A 61 20.25 -66.81 59.27
C THR A 61 19.31 -67.84 58.62
N GLU A 62 19.69 -68.91 57.92
CA GLU A 62 20.82 -69.83 58.02
C GLU A 62 21.09 -70.44 56.62
N TYR A 63 22.35 -70.67 56.26
CA TYR A 63 22.70 -71.69 55.25
C TYR A 63 23.63 -72.69 55.95
N GLU A 64 23.08 -73.84 56.30
CA GLU A 64 23.81 -74.96 56.88
C GLU A 64 24.70 -75.62 55.82
N LEU A 65 25.99 -75.72 56.13
CA LEU A 65 26.90 -76.65 55.45
C LEU A 65 26.79 -78.02 56.16
N PRO A 66 26.60 -79.13 55.43
CA PRO A 66 26.56 -80.45 56.05
C PRO A 66 27.96 -80.83 56.55
N LEU A 67 28.00 -81.16 57.84
CA LEU A 67 29.14 -81.71 58.55
C LEU A 67 29.64 -82.99 57.88
N GLU A 68 30.83 -82.95 57.29
CA GLU A 68 31.63 -84.15 57.08
C GLU A 68 32.32 -84.57 58.38
N ARG A 69 32.14 -85.85 58.66
CA ARG A 69 32.57 -86.60 59.82
C ARG A 69 34.09 -86.62 59.93
N ARG A 70 34.61 -86.09 61.04
CA ARG A 70 35.95 -86.37 61.55
C ARG A 70 36.09 -87.88 61.78
N ILE A 71 36.92 -88.54 60.98
CA ILE A 71 37.50 -89.85 61.30
C ILE A 71 38.99 -89.67 61.54
N GLU A 72 39.41 -90.34 62.62
CA GLU A 72 40.70 -90.43 63.27
C GLU A 72 41.94 -90.55 62.38
N SER A 73 43.01 -89.93 62.89
CA SER A 73 44.40 -90.23 62.57
C SER A 73 44.74 -91.70 62.86
N ALA A 74 45.28 -92.40 61.86
CA ALA A 74 46.05 -93.63 62.07
C ALA A 74 47.29 -93.64 61.14
N LEU A 75 48.44 -93.39 61.77
CA LEU A 75 49.77 -93.98 61.56
C LEU A 75 50.29 -94.23 60.12
N ALA A 76 51.17 -93.32 59.70
CA ALA A 76 52.52 -93.54 59.16
C ALA A 76 52.76 -94.58 58.03
N GLN A 77 53.26 -94.08 56.89
CA GLN A 77 54.55 -94.49 56.30
C GLN A 77 55.09 -93.42 55.33
N PRO A 78 56.42 -93.19 55.27
CA PRO A 78 57.03 -92.11 54.50
C PRO A 78 57.41 -92.57 53.09
N ALA A 79 57.06 -91.80 52.05
CA ALA A 79 57.63 -91.97 50.71
C ALA A 79 57.50 -90.71 49.84
N VAL A 80 58.67 -90.13 49.55
CA VAL A 80 59.07 -89.35 48.36
C VAL A 80 58.24 -88.13 47.95
N ALA A 81 58.79 -86.96 48.26
CA ALA A 81 58.54 -85.74 47.50
C ALA A 81 59.07 -85.91 46.06
N PRO A 82 58.28 -85.61 45.01
CA PRO A 82 58.86 -85.10 43.79
C PRO A 82 59.26 -83.64 44.06
N THR A 83 60.56 -83.40 44.16
CA THR A 83 61.14 -82.09 43.87
C THR A 83 60.78 -81.72 42.44
N ASN A 84 59.65 -81.04 42.25
CA ASN A 84 59.46 -80.24 41.05
C ASN A 84 60.38 -79.04 41.18
N SER A 85 61.45 -79.08 40.40
CA SER A 85 62.35 -77.98 40.10
C SER A 85 61.50 -76.75 39.83
N VAL A 86 61.57 -75.75 40.72
CA VAL A 86 61.21 -74.38 40.34
C VAL A 86 62.19 -74.03 39.22
N ILE A 87 61.72 -74.07 37.97
CA ILE A 87 62.36 -73.29 36.92
C ILE A 87 62.19 -71.86 37.41
N ALA A 88 63.22 -71.35 38.09
CA ALA A 88 63.30 -69.94 38.39
C ALA A 88 63.37 -69.24 37.05
N VAL A 89 62.24 -68.66 36.63
CA VAL A 89 62.17 -67.75 35.49
C VAL A 89 63.37 -66.81 35.60
N SER A 90 64.13 -66.71 34.52
CA SER A 90 65.31 -65.86 34.53
C SER A 90 64.91 -64.39 34.75
N PRO A 91 65.73 -63.56 35.41
CA PRO A 91 65.47 -62.12 35.52
C PRO A 91 65.21 -61.42 34.17
N PHE A 92 65.72 -61.97 33.06
CA PHE A 92 65.48 -61.50 31.71
C PHE A 92 64.05 -61.79 31.22
N GLU A 93 63.55 -63.01 31.40
CA GLU A 93 62.18 -63.40 31.02
C GLU A 93 61.11 -62.68 31.86
N GLU A 94 61.38 -62.43 33.14
CA GLU A 94 60.47 -61.62 33.98
C GLU A 94 60.43 -60.16 33.54
N ALA A 95 61.58 -59.57 33.17
CA ALA A 95 61.63 -58.23 32.61
C ALA A 95 60.89 -58.14 31.26
N GLN A 96 61.00 -59.17 30.41
CA GLN A 96 60.26 -59.26 29.16
C GLN A 96 58.75 -59.39 29.39
N ARG A 97 58.31 -60.23 30.32
CA ARG A 97 56.89 -60.32 30.71
C ARG A 97 56.36 -59.03 31.32
N SER A 98 57.16 -58.31 32.10
CA SER A 98 56.79 -57.00 32.63
C SER A 98 56.61 -55.96 31.52
N LEU A 99 57.44 -56.02 30.48
CA LEU A 99 57.30 -55.16 29.31
C LEU A 99 56.02 -55.48 28.53
N GLN A 100 55.76 -56.76 28.24
CA GLN A 100 54.54 -57.21 27.56
C GLN A 100 53.28 -56.87 28.36
N ARG A 101 53.32 -57.01 29.69
CA ARG A 101 52.22 -56.59 30.56
C ARG A 101 51.96 -55.09 30.45
N LYS A 102 53.02 -54.29 30.45
CA LYS A 102 52.89 -52.83 30.30
C LYS A 102 52.28 -52.50 28.93
N GLU A 103 52.75 -53.15 27.87
CA GLU A 103 52.21 -52.97 26.53
C GLU A 103 50.71 -53.30 26.46
N ALA A 104 50.28 -54.42 27.03
CA ALA A 104 48.86 -54.77 27.14
C ALA A 104 48.05 -53.71 27.91
N GLN A 105 48.60 -53.20 29.03
CA GLN A 105 47.97 -52.15 29.83
C GLN A 105 47.89 -50.80 29.10
N ASP A 106 48.93 -50.45 28.34
CA ASP A 106 48.98 -49.21 27.56
C ASP A 106 47.90 -49.25 26.45
N VAL A 107 47.72 -50.40 25.77
CA VAL A 107 46.64 -50.58 24.79
C VAL A 107 45.26 -50.55 25.46
N LEU A 108 45.09 -51.24 26.58
CA LEU A 108 43.82 -51.26 27.33
C LEU A 108 43.43 -49.85 27.80
N ALA A 109 44.39 -49.02 28.21
CA ALA A 109 44.12 -47.64 28.61
C ALA A 109 43.52 -46.82 27.44
N VAL A 110 44.07 -46.98 26.23
CA VAL A 110 43.52 -46.33 25.02
C VAL A 110 42.16 -46.91 24.64
N LEU A 111 41.96 -48.23 24.78
CA LEU A 111 40.66 -48.86 24.55
C LEU A 111 39.59 -48.26 25.47
N LEU A 112 39.87 -48.16 26.77
CA LEU A 112 38.94 -47.59 27.76
C LEU A 112 38.69 -46.09 27.52
N GLU A 113 39.68 -45.34 27.04
CA GLU A 113 39.51 -43.96 26.60
C GLU A 113 38.50 -43.88 25.43
N LYS A 114 38.68 -44.72 24.40
CA LYS A 114 37.76 -44.77 23.25
C LYS A 114 36.37 -45.28 23.60
N GLN A 115 36.29 -46.22 24.54
CA GLN A 115 35.02 -46.65 25.10
C GLN A 115 34.30 -45.47 25.77
N GLY A 116 35.01 -44.71 26.60
CA GLY A 116 34.45 -43.53 27.25
C GLY A 116 34.00 -42.44 26.25
N GLU A 117 34.75 -42.22 25.17
CA GLU A 117 34.33 -41.31 24.08
C GLU A 117 33.00 -41.78 23.45
N LEU A 118 32.87 -43.07 23.11
CA LEU A 118 31.63 -43.62 22.55
C LEU A 118 30.45 -43.61 23.53
N ASP A 119 30.69 -43.83 24.82
CA ASP A 119 29.67 -43.74 25.85
C ASP A 119 29.11 -42.32 25.96
N THR A 120 29.96 -41.28 25.84
CA THR A 120 29.49 -39.88 25.81
C THR A 120 28.66 -39.55 24.58
N LEU A 121 28.79 -40.34 23.51
CA LEU A 121 28.00 -40.23 22.29
C LEU A 121 26.80 -41.18 22.29
N GLU A 122 26.45 -41.81 23.43
CA GLU A 122 25.32 -42.74 23.56
C GLU A 122 25.31 -43.81 22.46
N VAL A 123 26.46 -44.45 22.22
CA VAL A 123 26.67 -45.45 21.15
C VAL A 123 25.63 -46.57 21.10
N GLU A 124 25.01 -46.90 22.24
CA GLU A 124 23.89 -47.84 22.32
C GLU A 124 22.71 -47.48 21.40
N HIS A 125 22.54 -46.20 21.03
CA HIS A 125 21.40 -45.73 20.23
C HIS A 125 21.66 -45.72 18.72
N TRP A 126 22.91 -45.87 18.28
CA TRP A 126 23.26 -45.73 16.86
C TRP A 126 24.34 -46.70 16.34
N GLY A 127 25.11 -47.34 17.21
CA GLY A 127 26.21 -48.24 16.86
C GLY A 127 26.37 -49.44 17.79
N GLN A 128 25.28 -49.89 18.40
CA GLN A 128 25.28 -50.90 19.46
C GLN A 128 25.99 -52.21 19.04
N ALA A 129 25.70 -52.71 17.84
CA ALA A 129 26.22 -54.02 17.42
C ALA A 129 27.75 -54.00 17.26
N GLU A 130 28.28 -52.96 16.64
CA GLU A 130 29.71 -52.75 16.44
C GLU A 130 30.43 -52.46 17.77
N TYR A 131 29.77 -51.72 18.67
CA TYR A 131 30.28 -51.45 20.01
C TYR A 131 30.40 -52.73 20.85
N GLU A 132 29.33 -53.54 20.91
CA GLU A 132 29.33 -54.81 21.65
C GLU A 132 30.38 -55.78 21.09
N ALA A 133 30.55 -55.86 19.76
CA ALA A 133 31.58 -56.69 19.14
C ALA A 133 33.01 -56.28 19.55
N ALA A 134 33.29 -54.97 19.63
CA ALA A 134 34.58 -54.47 20.08
C ALA A 134 34.84 -54.75 21.58
N LEU A 135 33.80 -54.68 22.41
CA LEU A 135 33.89 -55.03 23.83
C LEU A 135 34.06 -56.54 24.06
N GLU A 136 33.52 -57.39 23.18
CA GLU A 136 33.74 -58.83 23.22
C GLU A 136 35.24 -59.17 23.03
N GLU A 137 35.93 -58.53 22.09
CA GLU A 137 37.39 -58.68 21.91
C GLU A 137 38.19 -58.22 23.15
N ALA A 138 37.72 -57.16 23.83
CA ALA A 138 38.31 -56.73 25.10
C ALA A 138 38.15 -57.80 26.19
N SER A 139 36.96 -58.42 26.28
CA SER A 139 36.70 -59.50 27.24
C SER A 139 37.56 -60.75 26.98
N ILE A 140 37.85 -61.07 25.72
CA ILE A 140 38.80 -62.13 25.34
C ILE A 140 40.22 -61.75 25.79
N GLY A 141 40.60 -60.49 25.62
CA GLY A 141 41.88 -59.96 26.11
C GLY A 141 42.05 -60.12 27.63
N ASP A 142 40.98 -59.89 28.40
CA ASP A 142 40.99 -60.07 29.86
C ASP A 142 41.27 -61.53 30.28
N GLU A 143 40.74 -62.51 29.55
CA GLU A 143 41.00 -63.93 29.81
C GLU A 143 42.48 -64.30 29.54
N TYR A 144 43.07 -63.79 28.45
CA TYR A 144 44.51 -63.95 28.19
C TYR A 144 45.37 -63.23 29.24
N TYR A 145 44.95 -62.04 29.67
CA TYR A 145 45.66 -61.27 30.70
C TYR A 145 45.67 -62.01 32.05
N ARG A 146 44.54 -62.62 32.45
CA ARG A 146 44.40 -63.43 33.67
C ARG A 146 45.29 -64.67 33.65
N THR A 147 45.46 -65.29 32.49
CA THR A 147 46.34 -66.45 32.28
C THR A 147 47.81 -66.07 32.05
N GLN A 148 48.13 -64.77 32.11
CA GLN A 148 49.46 -64.19 31.91
C GLN A 148 50.03 -64.32 30.49
N ASP A 149 49.18 -64.59 29.49
CA ASP A 149 49.55 -64.52 28.07
C ASP A 149 49.42 -63.09 27.56
N PHE A 150 50.39 -62.26 27.94
CA PHE A 150 50.35 -60.82 27.66
C PHE A 150 50.44 -60.48 26.17
N THR A 151 50.99 -61.37 25.33
CA THR A 151 51.04 -61.17 23.88
C THR A 151 49.64 -61.30 23.28
N LEU A 152 48.93 -62.40 23.56
CA LEU A 152 47.57 -62.60 23.07
C LEU A 152 46.57 -61.61 23.69
N ALA A 153 46.79 -61.20 24.94
CA ALA A 153 46.03 -60.11 25.56
C ALA A 153 46.21 -58.79 24.80
N THR A 154 47.45 -58.42 24.47
CA THR A 154 47.75 -57.22 23.69
C THR A 154 47.08 -57.27 22.32
N GLU A 155 47.17 -58.38 21.58
CA GLU A 155 46.54 -58.54 20.28
C GLU A 155 45.00 -58.40 20.34
N SER A 156 44.38 -58.96 21.38
CA SER A 156 42.91 -58.89 21.56
C SER A 156 42.47 -57.47 21.95
N TYR A 157 43.19 -56.81 22.86
CA TYR A 157 42.94 -55.39 23.18
C TYR A 157 43.20 -54.48 21.96
N VAL A 158 44.16 -54.78 21.09
CA VAL A 158 44.37 -54.04 19.84
C VAL A 158 43.15 -54.18 18.92
N ARG A 159 42.60 -55.40 18.73
CA ARG A 159 41.39 -55.60 17.93
C ARG A 159 40.19 -54.86 18.50
N GLY A 160 39.95 -54.94 19.81
CA GLY A 160 38.89 -54.19 20.47
C GLY A 160 39.04 -52.67 20.30
N ARG A 161 40.25 -52.14 20.57
CA ARG A 161 40.56 -50.72 20.39
C ARG A 161 40.33 -50.27 18.94
N ASP A 162 40.85 -51.02 17.97
CA ASP A 162 40.74 -50.67 16.55
C ASP A 162 39.29 -50.72 16.08
N GLY A 163 38.47 -51.65 16.60
CA GLY A 163 37.02 -51.66 16.38
C GLY A 163 36.30 -50.43 16.94
N LEU A 164 36.67 -49.96 18.15
CA LEU A 164 36.13 -48.71 18.71
C LEU A 164 36.57 -47.48 17.92
N ILE A 165 37.82 -47.45 17.42
CA ILE A 165 38.31 -46.36 16.55
C ILE A 165 37.56 -46.36 15.22
N GLU A 166 37.38 -47.51 14.59
CA GLU A 166 36.61 -47.63 13.34
C GLU A 166 35.18 -47.15 13.53
N LEU A 167 34.54 -47.50 14.66
CA LEU A 167 33.21 -47.02 15.00
C LEU A 167 33.16 -45.49 15.19
N LEU A 168 34.14 -44.92 15.90
CA LEU A 168 34.27 -43.45 16.03
C LEU A 168 34.45 -42.76 14.68
N ASP A 169 35.20 -43.37 13.76
CA ASP A 169 35.40 -42.84 12.41
C ASP A 169 34.10 -42.84 11.56
N THR A 170 33.07 -43.60 11.97
CA THR A 170 31.74 -43.56 11.32
C THR A 170 30.84 -42.41 11.77
N VAL A 171 31.15 -41.74 12.89
CA VAL A 171 30.31 -40.69 13.48
C VAL A 171 29.89 -39.62 12.48
N PRO A 172 30.77 -39.06 11.61
CA PRO A 172 30.35 -38.08 10.62
C PRO A 172 29.30 -38.60 9.62
N THR A 173 29.37 -39.89 9.28
CA THR A 173 28.41 -40.54 8.37
C THR A 173 27.08 -40.79 9.07
N VAL A 174 27.11 -41.29 10.31
CA VAL A 174 25.92 -41.49 11.14
C VAL A 174 25.22 -40.16 11.43
N MET A 175 25.98 -39.09 11.70
CA MET A 175 25.47 -37.73 11.87
C MET A 175 24.74 -37.24 10.62
N ALA A 176 25.37 -37.36 9.45
CA ALA A 176 24.75 -36.93 8.19
C ALA A 176 23.43 -37.68 7.92
N GLN A 177 23.40 -39.00 8.17
CA GLN A 177 22.19 -39.80 8.02
C GLN A 177 21.11 -39.42 9.05
N THR A 178 21.52 -39.18 10.30
CA THR A 178 20.64 -38.76 11.39
C THR A 178 19.96 -37.43 11.06
N MET A 179 20.69 -36.46 10.50
CA MET A 179 20.12 -35.18 10.04
C MET A 179 19.09 -35.37 8.93
N VAL A 180 19.37 -36.24 7.95
CA VAL A 180 18.42 -36.55 6.87
C VAL A 180 17.14 -37.18 7.42
N ASP A 181 17.26 -38.11 8.36
CA ASP A 181 16.11 -38.76 8.98
C ASP A 181 15.32 -37.80 9.90
N ALA A 182 16.01 -36.91 10.60
CA ALA A 182 15.39 -35.86 11.42
C ALA A 182 14.56 -34.90 10.57
N GLN A 183 15.10 -34.46 9.43
CA GLN A 183 14.41 -33.57 8.50
C GLN A 183 13.24 -34.27 7.83
N ARG A 184 13.39 -35.54 7.45
CA ARG A 184 12.27 -36.34 6.90
C ARG A 184 11.12 -36.45 7.90
N ALA A 185 11.42 -36.76 9.16
CA ALA A 185 10.40 -36.84 10.20
C ALA A 185 9.70 -35.48 10.41
N LEU A 186 10.43 -34.37 10.32
CA LEU A 186 9.85 -33.03 10.38
C LEU A 186 8.89 -32.77 9.21
N ASP A 187 9.28 -33.14 7.99
CA ASP A 187 8.46 -32.98 6.78
C ASP A 187 7.21 -33.88 6.78
N GLU A 188 7.30 -35.06 7.41
CA GLU A 188 6.20 -36.02 7.58
C GLU A 188 5.29 -35.69 8.78
N ALA A 189 5.57 -34.59 9.50
CA ALA A 189 4.87 -34.19 10.72
C ALA A 189 4.97 -35.20 11.88
N ASP A 190 6.05 -36.00 11.93
CA ASP A 190 6.38 -36.88 13.05
C ASP A 190 7.26 -36.13 14.07
N SER A 191 6.60 -35.45 15.01
CA SER A 191 7.28 -34.61 16.01
C SER A 191 8.22 -35.41 16.92
N LEU A 192 7.83 -36.62 17.34
CA LEU A 192 8.62 -37.41 18.28
C LEU A 192 9.91 -37.91 17.62
N THR A 193 9.79 -38.55 16.46
CA THR A 193 10.97 -39.05 15.73
C THR A 193 11.90 -37.90 15.33
N SER A 194 11.34 -36.76 14.92
CA SER A 194 12.14 -35.58 14.55
C SER A 194 12.91 -35.01 15.75
N GLN A 195 12.26 -34.89 16.92
CA GLN A 195 12.91 -34.44 18.15
C GLN A 195 14.04 -35.39 18.57
N ASP A 196 13.80 -36.69 18.55
CA ASP A 196 14.79 -37.71 18.93
C ASP A 196 16.02 -37.64 18.01
N LYS A 197 15.81 -37.56 16.70
CA LYS A 197 16.90 -37.52 15.72
C LYS A 197 17.69 -36.21 15.76
N PHE A 198 17.04 -35.05 15.91
CA PHE A 198 17.78 -33.79 16.10
C PHE A 198 18.51 -33.74 17.44
N SER A 199 17.97 -34.37 18.49
CA SER A 199 18.68 -34.48 19.79
C SER A 199 19.92 -35.36 19.67
N LEU A 200 19.84 -36.48 18.95
CA LEU A 200 21.01 -37.33 18.64
C LEU A 200 22.03 -36.58 17.78
N ALA A 201 21.59 -35.78 16.80
CA ALA A 201 22.50 -34.96 16.00
C ALA A 201 23.27 -33.94 16.85
N LEU A 202 22.62 -33.31 17.83
CA LEU A 202 23.26 -32.39 18.79
C LEU A 202 24.19 -33.10 19.78
N LEU A 203 24.09 -34.42 19.93
CA LEU A 203 25.05 -35.20 20.69
C LEU A 203 26.38 -35.34 19.95
N PHE A 204 26.32 -35.52 18.62
CA PHE A 204 27.51 -35.59 17.76
C PHE A 204 28.16 -34.22 17.54
N ASP A 205 27.34 -33.18 17.36
CA ASP A 205 27.81 -31.80 17.17
C ASP A 205 26.90 -30.80 17.93
N PRO A 206 27.25 -30.45 19.18
CA PRO A 206 26.47 -29.52 19.99
C PRO A 206 26.33 -28.11 19.41
N GLU A 207 27.27 -27.71 18.54
CA GLU A 207 27.32 -26.38 17.93
C GLU A 207 26.62 -26.34 16.56
N SER A 208 25.98 -27.44 16.15
CA SER A 208 25.24 -27.51 14.89
C SER A 208 24.00 -26.62 14.92
N GLU A 209 24.08 -25.45 14.29
CA GLU A 209 22.95 -24.52 14.16
C GLU A 209 21.74 -25.18 13.49
N GLU A 210 21.98 -25.99 12.44
CA GLU A 210 20.92 -26.70 11.72
C GLU A 210 20.15 -27.66 12.64
N ALA A 211 20.86 -28.44 13.47
CA ALA A 211 20.23 -29.36 14.42
C ALA A 211 19.50 -28.62 15.55
N GLN A 212 20.05 -27.50 16.04
CA GLN A 212 19.38 -26.66 17.05
C GLN A 212 18.07 -26.08 16.53
N VAL A 213 18.08 -25.54 15.30
CA VAL A 213 16.88 -25.02 14.63
C VAL A 213 15.89 -26.16 14.37
N GLY A 214 16.36 -27.29 13.83
CA GLY A 214 15.54 -28.47 13.58
C GLY A 214 14.83 -28.97 14.84
N LEU A 215 15.54 -29.09 15.96
CA LEU A 215 14.98 -29.50 17.25
C LEU A 215 13.94 -28.50 17.77
N ALA A 216 14.21 -27.20 17.67
CA ALA A 216 13.27 -26.16 18.09
C ALA A 216 11.96 -26.24 17.29
N ARG A 217 12.06 -26.48 15.97
CA ARG A 217 10.89 -26.66 15.09
C ARG A 217 10.14 -27.95 15.39
N ALA A 218 10.85 -29.06 15.60
CA ALA A 218 10.26 -30.35 15.93
C ALA A 218 9.43 -30.31 17.23
N ARG A 219 9.87 -29.54 18.24
CA ARG A 219 9.17 -29.36 19.52
C ARG A 219 7.80 -28.69 19.41
N VAL A 220 7.61 -27.80 18.43
CA VAL A 220 6.34 -27.08 18.21
C VAL A 220 5.50 -27.68 17.07
N LEU A 221 5.98 -28.76 16.44
CA LEU A 221 5.42 -29.30 15.19
C LEU A 221 3.95 -29.74 15.33
N ASP A 222 3.57 -30.36 16.45
CA ASP A 222 2.19 -30.79 16.70
C ASP A 222 1.23 -29.60 16.81
N GLU A 223 1.63 -28.56 17.56
CA GLU A 223 0.84 -27.33 17.70
C GLU A 223 0.72 -26.60 16.35
N VAL A 224 1.82 -26.48 15.62
CA VAL A 224 1.86 -25.88 14.28
C VAL A 224 0.95 -26.63 13.30
N THR A 225 0.93 -27.96 13.34
CA THR A 225 0.05 -28.79 12.49
C THR A 225 -1.43 -28.53 12.78
N VAL A 226 -1.80 -28.43 14.05
CA VAL A 226 -3.18 -28.11 14.47
C VAL A 226 -3.58 -26.71 14.01
N LEU A 227 -2.71 -25.71 14.23
CA LEU A 227 -2.95 -24.33 13.80
C LEU A 227 -3.04 -24.21 12.27
N LEU A 228 -2.23 -24.96 11.52
CA LEU A 228 -2.27 -24.95 10.05
C LEU A 228 -3.63 -25.43 9.55
N ASN A 229 -4.13 -26.54 10.09
CA ASN A 229 -5.45 -27.05 9.75
C ASN A 229 -6.57 -26.07 10.14
N HIS A 230 -6.47 -25.43 11.31
CA HIS A 230 -7.44 -24.43 11.72
C HIS A 230 -7.44 -23.20 10.81
N GLY A 231 -6.26 -22.68 10.47
CA GLY A 231 -6.11 -21.56 9.52
C GLY A 231 -6.64 -21.90 8.13
N ASP A 232 -6.44 -23.14 7.66
CA ASP A 232 -6.96 -23.60 6.37
C ASP A 232 -8.50 -23.65 6.37
N VAL A 233 -9.12 -24.12 7.47
CA VAL A 233 -10.59 -24.09 7.61
C VAL A 233 -11.13 -22.66 7.60
N LEU A 234 -10.53 -21.75 8.38
CA LEU A 234 -10.95 -20.34 8.39
C LEU A 234 -10.81 -19.69 7.02
N TYR A 235 -9.75 -20.03 6.29
CA TYR A 235 -9.53 -19.56 4.93
C TYR A 235 -10.63 -20.07 3.97
N GLU A 236 -10.98 -21.35 4.04
CA GLU A 236 -12.05 -21.96 3.24
C GLU A 236 -13.43 -21.38 3.56
N ASP A 237 -13.68 -21.05 4.83
CA ASP A 237 -14.92 -20.41 5.30
C ASP A 237 -14.98 -18.91 4.94
N GLY A 238 -13.90 -18.34 4.40
CA GLY A 238 -13.81 -16.94 4.01
C GLY A 238 -13.54 -15.98 5.18
N GLU A 239 -13.21 -16.50 6.36
CA GLU A 239 -12.78 -15.74 7.53
C GLU A 239 -11.29 -15.35 7.40
N LEU A 240 -10.98 -14.59 6.35
CA LEU A 240 -9.61 -14.30 5.92
C LEU A 240 -8.76 -13.64 7.01
N GLU A 241 -9.31 -12.70 7.77
CA GLU A 241 -8.60 -11.96 8.81
C GLU A 241 -8.22 -12.88 9.96
N ALA A 242 -9.15 -13.74 10.39
CA ALA A 242 -8.88 -14.74 11.41
C ALA A 242 -7.86 -15.78 10.90
N ALA A 243 -7.97 -16.22 9.64
CA ALA A 243 -7.00 -17.11 9.02
C ALA A 243 -5.59 -16.50 9.01
N ARG A 244 -5.46 -15.23 8.60
CA ARG A 244 -4.19 -14.49 8.60
C ARG A 244 -3.56 -14.48 9.99
N ASP A 245 -4.35 -14.17 11.02
CA ASP A 245 -3.88 -14.08 12.39
C ASP A 245 -3.38 -15.46 12.90
N VAL A 246 -4.07 -16.55 12.56
CA VAL A 246 -3.62 -17.93 12.85
C VAL A 246 -2.31 -18.27 12.12
N TYR A 247 -2.17 -17.93 10.84
CA TYR A 247 -0.91 -18.15 10.11
C TYR A 247 0.24 -17.31 10.65
N GLN A 248 -0.02 -16.11 11.13
CA GLN A 248 0.99 -15.28 11.81
C GLN A 248 1.39 -15.86 13.16
N GLN A 249 0.45 -16.46 13.91
CA GLN A 249 0.76 -17.19 15.14
C GLN A 249 1.73 -18.35 14.85
N ILE A 250 1.51 -19.10 13.78
CA ILE A 250 2.43 -20.17 13.35
C ILE A 250 3.83 -19.62 13.09
N LEU A 251 3.96 -18.49 12.39
CA LEU A 251 5.26 -17.86 12.14
C LEU A 251 5.94 -17.32 13.41
N GLY A 252 5.17 -17.08 14.47
CA GLY A 252 5.69 -16.78 15.80
C GLY A 252 6.26 -18.00 16.52
N LEU A 253 5.73 -19.20 16.24
CA LEU A 253 6.22 -20.48 16.79
C LEU A 253 7.38 -21.06 15.95
N ASP A 254 7.23 -21.08 14.63
CA ASP A 254 8.20 -21.54 13.64
C ASP A 254 8.33 -20.51 12.52
N SER A 255 9.34 -19.65 12.64
CA SER A 255 9.64 -18.62 11.63
C SER A 255 10.11 -19.20 10.28
N TYR A 256 10.51 -20.47 10.23
CA TYR A 256 10.92 -21.18 9.01
C TYR A 256 9.77 -21.93 8.34
N ASN A 257 8.53 -21.77 8.82
CA ASN A 257 7.36 -22.43 8.23
C ASN A 257 6.96 -21.79 6.89
N GLU A 258 7.43 -22.37 5.78
CA GLU A 258 7.15 -21.88 4.43
C GLU A 258 5.67 -21.97 4.04
N ARG A 259 4.93 -22.96 4.56
CA ARG A 259 3.49 -23.08 4.29
C ARG A 259 2.72 -21.91 4.89
N ALA A 260 2.95 -21.59 6.17
CA ALA A 260 2.32 -20.45 6.82
C ALA A 260 2.72 -19.13 6.15
N ARG A 261 3.98 -18.95 5.75
CA ARG A 261 4.45 -17.76 5.03
C ARG A 261 3.70 -17.56 3.71
N ARG A 262 3.54 -18.62 2.90
CA ARG A 262 2.75 -18.56 1.66
C ARG A 262 1.29 -18.22 1.95
N ARG A 263 0.69 -18.87 2.95
CA ARG A 263 -0.70 -18.63 3.35
C ARG A 263 -0.95 -17.18 3.78
N VAL A 264 -0.05 -16.57 4.57
CA VAL A 264 -0.16 -15.14 4.93
C VAL A 264 -0.24 -14.26 3.68
N ASN A 265 0.60 -14.51 2.67
CA ASN A 265 0.61 -13.74 1.43
C ASN A 265 -0.65 -13.96 0.58
N GLU A 266 -1.09 -15.21 0.44
CA GLU A 266 -2.33 -15.57 -0.27
C GLU A 266 -3.54 -14.88 0.36
N VAL A 267 -3.67 -14.98 1.69
CA VAL A 267 -4.75 -14.35 2.45
C VAL A 267 -4.71 -12.83 2.31
N ALA A 268 -3.54 -12.20 2.45
CA ALA A 268 -3.40 -10.75 2.31
C ALA A 268 -3.81 -10.27 0.90
N ALA A 269 -3.43 -11.02 -0.14
CA ALA A 269 -3.85 -10.72 -1.51
C ALA A 269 -5.37 -10.83 -1.67
N GLN A 270 -5.99 -11.88 -1.12
CA GLN A 270 -7.44 -12.07 -1.19
C GLN A 270 -8.22 -11.00 -0.41
N ILE A 271 -7.73 -10.57 0.76
CA ILE A 271 -8.30 -9.45 1.53
C ILE A 271 -8.31 -8.17 0.68
N THR A 272 -7.17 -7.84 0.07
CA THR A 272 -7.02 -6.64 -0.76
C THR A 272 -7.93 -6.70 -1.99
N GLU A 273 -8.06 -7.87 -2.60
CA GLU A 273 -8.97 -8.12 -3.73
C GLU A 273 -10.45 -7.94 -3.33
N ASN A 274 -10.84 -8.45 -2.15
CA ASN A 274 -12.20 -8.29 -1.63
C ASN A 274 -12.51 -6.82 -1.29
N GLU A 275 -11.56 -6.10 -0.71
CA GLU A 275 -11.68 -4.67 -0.44
C GLU A 275 -11.85 -3.88 -1.74
N PHE A 276 -11.04 -4.17 -2.76
CA PHE A 276 -11.18 -3.59 -4.09
C PHE A 276 -12.59 -3.82 -4.65
N ALA A 277 -13.07 -5.07 -4.63
CA ALA A 277 -14.40 -5.39 -5.14
C ALA A 277 -15.52 -4.65 -4.39
N MET A 278 -15.39 -4.49 -3.07
CA MET A 278 -16.33 -3.74 -2.25
C MET A 278 -16.35 -2.25 -2.59
N ILE A 279 -15.18 -1.61 -2.72
CA ILE A 279 -15.08 -0.19 -3.06
C ILE A 279 -15.61 0.05 -4.49
N MET A 280 -15.24 -0.79 -5.46
CA MET A 280 -15.77 -0.72 -6.82
C MET A 280 -17.29 -0.82 -6.84
N SER A 281 -17.86 -1.77 -6.08
CA SER A 281 -19.31 -1.95 -5.98
C SER A 281 -20.02 -0.71 -5.41
N ARG A 282 -19.41 -0.03 -4.42
CA ARG A 282 -19.91 1.25 -3.90
C ARG A 282 -19.84 2.36 -4.95
N GLY A 283 -18.77 2.40 -5.74
CA GLY A 283 -18.65 3.33 -6.86
C GLY A 283 -19.79 3.17 -7.87
N TYR A 284 -20.09 1.93 -8.28
CA TYR A 284 -21.22 1.66 -9.17
C TYR A 284 -22.58 2.00 -8.54
N ALA A 285 -22.77 1.72 -7.24
CA ALA A 285 -23.99 2.12 -6.54
C ALA A 285 -24.18 3.66 -6.53
N PHE A 286 -23.10 4.44 -6.43
CA PHE A 286 -23.17 5.89 -6.57
C PHE A 286 -23.60 6.32 -7.98
N LEU A 287 -23.11 5.65 -9.04
CA LEU A 287 -23.58 5.89 -10.42
C LEU A 287 -25.07 5.61 -10.57
N GLU A 288 -25.56 4.48 -10.07
CA GLU A 288 -26.98 4.12 -10.12
C GLU A 288 -27.87 5.13 -9.39
N SER A 289 -27.33 5.77 -8.34
CA SER A 289 -28.03 6.80 -7.57
C SER A 289 -27.88 8.22 -8.15
N GLY A 290 -27.19 8.40 -9.28
CA GLY A 290 -26.98 9.70 -9.91
C GLY A 290 -25.94 10.59 -9.24
N ASN A 291 -24.95 10.01 -8.54
CA ASN A 291 -23.88 10.73 -7.85
C ASN A 291 -22.49 10.41 -8.46
N PRO A 292 -22.19 10.87 -9.69
CA PRO A 292 -20.99 10.47 -10.40
C PRO A 292 -19.68 10.95 -9.75
N GLU A 293 -19.66 12.10 -9.08
CA GLU A 293 -18.46 12.60 -8.38
C GLU A 293 -18.09 11.70 -7.18
N GLN A 294 -19.11 11.19 -6.48
CA GLN A 294 -18.92 10.23 -5.39
C GLN A 294 -18.45 8.88 -5.94
N ALA A 295 -18.95 8.46 -7.10
CA ALA A 295 -18.48 7.27 -7.79
C ALA A 295 -16.99 7.38 -8.19
N ILE A 296 -16.59 8.49 -8.81
CA ILE A 296 -15.19 8.77 -9.17
C ILE A 296 -14.30 8.72 -7.92
N THR A 297 -14.75 9.28 -6.80
CA THR A 297 -14.00 9.22 -5.53
C THR A 297 -13.78 7.77 -5.06
N MET A 298 -14.81 6.91 -5.15
CA MET A 298 -14.67 5.49 -4.81
C MET A 298 -13.71 4.78 -5.77
N PHE A 299 -13.82 5.01 -7.07
CA PHE A 299 -12.90 4.38 -8.03
C PHE A 299 -11.45 4.85 -7.85
N GLN A 300 -11.23 6.12 -7.47
CA GLN A 300 -9.89 6.61 -7.10
C GLN A 300 -9.35 5.91 -5.85
N GLN A 301 -10.20 5.67 -4.84
CA GLN A 301 -9.81 4.87 -3.66
C GLN A 301 -9.43 3.45 -4.07
N ALA A 302 -10.22 2.79 -4.93
CA ALA A 302 -9.91 1.46 -5.43
C ALA A 302 -8.59 1.43 -6.23
N ALA A 303 -8.32 2.44 -7.06
CA ALA A 303 -7.07 2.56 -7.81
C ALA A 303 -5.82 2.66 -6.91
N ASN A 304 -5.98 3.20 -5.69
CA ASN A 304 -4.90 3.36 -4.73
C ASN A 304 -4.59 2.08 -3.92
N LEU A 305 -5.41 1.02 -4.02
CA LEU A 305 -5.15 -0.25 -3.33
C LEU A 305 -3.99 -1.06 -3.93
N GLY A 306 -3.48 -0.69 -5.10
CA GLY A 306 -2.37 -1.38 -5.76
C GLY A 306 -2.76 -2.70 -6.44
N VAL A 307 -4.06 -3.05 -6.46
CA VAL A 307 -4.64 -4.20 -7.16
C VAL A 307 -5.61 -3.71 -8.23
N ARG A 308 -5.61 -4.36 -9.42
CA ARG A 308 -6.54 -4.07 -10.54
C ARG A 308 -6.72 -2.58 -10.87
N GLN A 309 -5.64 -1.80 -10.76
CA GLN A 309 -5.66 -0.35 -10.98
C GLN A 309 -6.27 0.04 -12.33
N GLU A 310 -5.96 -0.71 -13.40
CA GLU A 310 -6.48 -0.45 -14.75
C GLU A 310 -8.01 -0.50 -14.81
N GLN A 311 -8.65 -1.42 -14.06
CA GLN A 311 -10.10 -1.53 -14.01
C GLN A 311 -10.74 -0.32 -13.32
N ALA A 312 -10.15 0.16 -12.22
CA ALA A 312 -10.62 1.35 -11.53
C ALA A 312 -10.44 2.62 -12.39
N LEU A 313 -9.28 2.76 -13.06
CA LEU A 313 -9.03 3.88 -13.99
C LEU A 313 -10.00 3.87 -15.18
N ALA A 314 -10.30 2.71 -15.75
CA ALA A 314 -11.29 2.59 -16.81
C ALA A 314 -12.68 3.04 -16.34
N ALA A 315 -13.08 2.68 -15.12
CA ALA A 315 -14.36 3.12 -14.55
C ALA A 315 -14.42 4.64 -14.33
N ILE A 316 -13.31 5.27 -13.92
CA ILE A 316 -13.19 6.74 -13.81
C ILE A 316 -13.41 7.38 -15.18
N THR A 317 -12.63 6.98 -16.19
CA THR A 317 -12.70 7.57 -17.54
C THR A 317 -14.09 7.38 -18.17
N GLN A 318 -14.70 6.21 -17.97
CA GLN A 318 -16.06 5.97 -18.44
C GLN A 318 -17.06 6.92 -17.75
N THR A 319 -16.97 7.07 -16.43
CA THR A 319 -17.85 7.97 -15.67
C THR A 319 -17.70 9.41 -16.11
N GLU A 320 -16.47 9.91 -16.24
CA GLU A 320 -16.19 11.28 -16.70
C GLU A 320 -16.77 11.53 -18.11
N THR A 321 -16.65 10.56 -19.00
CA THR A 321 -17.21 10.62 -20.35
C THR A 321 -18.74 10.67 -20.32
N GLU A 322 -19.38 9.86 -19.47
CA GLU A 322 -20.84 9.86 -19.30
C GLU A 322 -21.35 11.20 -18.75
N VAL A 323 -20.67 11.77 -17.75
CA VAL A 323 -20.99 13.10 -17.19
C VAL A 323 -20.87 14.18 -18.26
N ALA A 324 -19.76 14.22 -18.99
CA ALA A 324 -19.55 15.18 -20.07
C ALA A 324 -20.66 15.08 -21.13
N ASN A 325 -21.02 13.86 -21.54
CA ASN A 325 -22.09 13.64 -22.51
C ASN A 325 -23.46 14.08 -21.99
N ALA A 326 -23.77 13.84 -20.71
CA ALA A 326 -25.02 14.30 -20.10
C ALA A 326 -25.11 15.83 -20.12
N GLN A 327 -24.04 16.51 -19.70
CA GLN A 327 -23.98 17.98 -19.71
C GLN A 327 -24.10 18.55 -21.13
N ILE A 328 -23.41 17.97 -22.11
CA ILE A 328 -23.53 18.36 -23.52
C ILE A 328 -24.98 18.22 -24.00
N ASN A 329 -25.67 17.14 -23.62
CA ASN A 329 -27.07 16.92 -24.01
C ASN A 329 -28.02 17.95 -23.39
N GLU A 330 -27.78 18.39 -22.16
CA GLU A 330 -28.54 19.48 -21.55
C GLU A 330 -28.35 20.79 -22.30
N ILE A 331 -27.09 21.15 -22.63
CA ILE A 331 -26.78 22.37 -23.38
C ILE A 331 -27.39 22.33 -24.79
N ARG A 332 -27.42 21.16 -25.45
CA ARG A 332 -28.10 21.00 -26.76
C ARG A 332 -29.57 21.40 -26.73
N VAL A 333 -30.27 21.17 -25.61
CA VAL A 333 -31.66 21.59 -25.45
C VAL A 333 -31.74 23.12 -25.40
N LEU A 334 -30.82 23.78 -24.69
CA LEU A 334 -30.72 25.24 -24.61
C LEU A 334 -30.40 25.88 -25.96
N ILE A 335 -29.43 25.31 -26.70
CA ILE A 335 -29.09 25.71 -28.07
C ILE A 335 -30.33 25.65 -28.96
N SER A 336 -31.02 24.50 -28.97
CA SER A 336 -32.20 24.30 -29.82
C SER A 336 -33.32 25.30 -29.50
N ALA A 337 -33.53 25.60 -28.21
CA ALA A 337 -34.49 26.62 -27.78
C ALA A 337 -34.07 28.02 -28.25
N ALA A 338 -32.81 28.41 -28.04
CA ALA A 338 -32.27 29.71 -28.45
C ALA A 338 -32.35 29.92 -29.98
N GLU A 339 -31.99 28.91 -30.77
CA GLU A 339 -32.11 28.94 -32.23
C GLU A 339 -33.58 29.08 -32.67
N SER A 340 -34.51 28.34 -32.05
CA SER A 340 -35.94 28.41 -32.37
C SER A 340 -36.58 29.78 -32.04
N GLU A 341 -36.06 30.46 -31.02
CA GLU A 341 -36.48 31.80 -30.60
C GLU A 341 -35.70 32.92 -31.30
N GLU A 342 -34.81 32.57 -32.24
CA GLU A 342 -33.90 33.50 -32.94
C GLU A 342 -33.01 34.34 -31.99
N LYS A 343 -32.69 33.78 -30.81
CA LYS A 343 -31.75 34.35 -29.82
C LYS A 343 -30.32 33.94 -30.16
N TRP A 344 -29.83 34.37 -31.31
CA TRP A 344 -28.59 33.88 -31.91
C TRP A 344 -27.34 34.11 -31.06
N GLN A 345 -27.25 35.24 -30.33
CA GLN A 345 -26.11 35.47 -29.44
C GLN A 345 -26.09 34.46 -28.29
N MET A 346 -27.25 34.14 -27.70
CA MET A 346 -27.32 33.10 -26.68
C MET A 346 -26.93 31.74 -27.24
N ALA A 347 -27.35 31.39 -28.46
CA ALA A 347 -26.91 30.15 -29.10
C ALA A 347 -25.39 30.07 -29.27
N VAL A 348 -24.72 31.19 -29.64
CA VAL A 348 -23.25 31.25 -29.69
C VAL A 348 -22.64 30.95 -28.32
N ASP A 349 -23.14 31.58 -27.27
CA ASP A 349 -22.64 31.42 -25.91
C ASP A 349 -22.81 29.96 -25.44
N GLU A 350 -23.95 29.32 -25.71
CA GLU A 350 -24.19 27.91 -25.37
C GLU A 350 -23.32 26.94 -26.19
N TYR A 351 -23.05 27.24 -27.47
CA TYR A 351 -22.07 26.46 -28.24
C TYR A 351 -20.65 26.60 -27.68
N ASP A 352 -20.28 27.78 -27.18
CA ASP A 352 -19.00 28.00 -26.51
C ASP A 352 -18.88 27.14 -25.23
N GLU A 353 -19.96 26.98 -24.46
CA GLU A 353 -20.00 26.07 -23.31
C GLU A 353 -19.79 24.59 -23.72
N VAL A 354 -20.38 24.14 -24.83
CA VAL A 354 -20.11 22.78 -25.36
C VAL A 354 -18.64 22.61 -25.73
N LEU A 355 -18.05 23.59 -26.41
CA LEU A 355 -16.65 23.54 -26.86
C LEU A 355 -15.65 23.63 -25.70
N ALA A 356 -16.07 24.20 -24.56
CA ALA A 356 -15.30 24.16 -23.33
C ALA A 356 -15.23 22.74 -22.73
N ILE A 357 -16.26 21.91 -22.95
CA ILE A 357 -16.29 20.49 -22.52
C ILE A 357 -15.47 19.63 -23.50
N ASP A 358 -15.73 19.73 -24.80
CA ASP A 358 -14.93 19.08 -25.84
C ASP A 358 -14.79 19.97 -27.09
N PRO A 359 -13.57 20.47 -27.38
CA PRO A 359 -13.32 21.40 -28.48
C PRO A 359 -13.36 20.74 -29.86
N ASN A 360 -13.43 19.41 -29.96
CA ASN A 360 -13.41 18.68 -31.24
C ASN A 360 -14.80 18.31 -31.76
N LEU A 361 -15.87 18.72 -31.06
CA LEU A 361 -17.24 18.38 -31.43
C LEU A 361 -17.68 19.16 -32.67
N LEU A 362 -17.68 18.49 -33.83
CA LEU A 362 -17.99 19.10 -35.12
C LEU A 362 -19.34 19.82 -35.14
N PHE A 363 -20.38 19.26 -34.50
CA PHE A 363 -21.69 19.93 -34.43
C PHE A 363 -21.62 21.29 -33.72
N ALA A 364 -20.77 21.41 -32.70
CA ALA A 364 -20.63 22.63 -31.94
C ALA A 364 -19.78 23.65 -32.69
N ILE A 365 -18.71 23.20 -33.35
CA ILE A 365 -17.88 24.04 -34.23
C ILE A 365 -18.72 24.65 -35.35
N ASP A 366 -19.45 23.81 -36.09
CA ASP A 366 -20.25 24.24 -37.24
C ASP A 366 -21.47 25.07 -36.80
N GLY A 367 -22.17 24.60 -35.76
CA GLY A 367 -23.33 25.26 -35.18
C GLY A 367 -23.00 26.66 -34.65
N ARG A 368 -21.91 26.80 -33.89
CA ARG A 368 -21.40 28.10 -33.43
C ARG A 368 -21.11 29.03 -34.60
N GLY A 369 -20.42 28.53 -35.64
CA GLY A 369 -20.08 29.31 -36.82
C GLY A 369 -21.33 29.79 -37.58
N TYR A 370 -22.41 29.03 -37.58
CA TYR A 370 -23.70 29.45 -38.11
C TYR A 370 -24.39 30.47 -37.21
N ALA A 371 -24.50 30.19 -35.91
CA ALA A 371 -25.13 31.07 -34.92
C ALA A 371 -24.45 32.44 -34.86
N ASP A 372 -23.11 32.52 -34.96
CA ASP A 372 -22.35 33.77 -34.95
C ASP A 372 -22.70 34.65 -36.15
N LYS A 373 -22.80 34.07 -37.35
CA LYS A 373 -23.24 34.79 -38.56
C LYS A 373 -24.67 35.32 -38.39
N ARG A 374 -25.57 34.53 -37.80
CA ARG A 374 -26.95 34.96 -37.51
C ARG A 374 -27.00 36.05 -36.44
N ALA A 375 -26.18 35.97 -35.40
CA ALA A 375 -26.07 36.99 -34.36
C ALA A 375 -25.47 38.29 -34.90
N GLN A 376 -24.51 38.21 -35.82
CA GLN A 376 -23.98 39.38 -36.52
C GLN A 376 -25.06 40.03 -37.40
N LEU A 377 -25.82 39.24 -38.15
CA LEU A 377 -26.93 39.74 -38.96
C LEU A 377 -28.00 40.41 -38.09
N ASP A 378 -28.43 39.78 -36.99
CA ASP A 378 -29.41 40.34 -36.04
C ASP A 378 -28.95 41.70 -35.51
N ARG A 379 -27.68 41.82 -35.08
CA ARG A 379 -27.11 43.10 -34.62
C ARG A 379 -27.10 44.18 -35.70
N LEU A 380 -26.75 43.82 -36.93
CA LEU A 380 -26.73 44.77 -38.05
C LEU A 380 -28.15 45.25 -38.41
N LEU A 381 -29.15 44.37 -38.34
CA LEU A 381 -30.55 44.72 -38.58
C LEU A 381 -31.11 45.60 -37.45
N ILE A 382 -30.79 45.31 -36.20
CA ILE A 382 -31.16 46.15 -35.04
C ILE A 382 -30.54 47.54 -35.20
N ASP A 383 -29.23 47.65 -35.43
CA ASP A 383 -28.55 48.95 -35.61
C ASP A 383 -29.19 49.77 -36.76
N ALA A 384 -29.55 49.10 -37.85
CA ALA A 384 -30.20 49.74 -38.99
C ALA A 384 -31.63 50.22 -38.68
N ASN A 385 -32.43 49.42 -37.98
CA ASN A 385 -33.81 49.78 -37.63
C ASN A 385 -33.86 50.87 -36.56
N GLU A 386 -32.92 50.87 -35.61
CA GLU A 386 -32.86 51.87 -34.55
C GLU A 386 -32.27 53.22 -35.00
N ASN A 387 -31.51 53.25 -36.09
CA ASN A 387 -30.82 54.47 -36.59
C ASN A 387 -31.10 54.77 -38.09
N PRO A 388 -32.38 54.88 -38.51
CA PRO A 388 -32.72 55.02 -39.92
C PRO A 388 -32.33 56.38 -40.51
N GLU A 389 -32.09 57.40 -39.69
CA GLU A 389 -31.63 58.72 -40.13
C GLU A 389 -30.24 58.71 -40.76
N ARG A 390 -29.47 57.63 -40.56
CA ARG A 390 -28.16 57.43 -41.20
C ARG A 390 -28.28 57.10 -42.69
N PHE A 391 -29.46 56.70 -43.17
CA PHE A 391 -29.71 56.30 -44.56
C PHE A 391 -29.64 57.47 -45.57
N ALA A 392 -29.61 58.72 -45.10
CA ALA A 392 -29.32 59.87 -45.95
C ALA A 392 -27.91 59.83 -46.56
N GLU A 393 -26.97 59.11 -45.94
CA GLU A 393 -25.63 58.88 -46.49
C GLU A 393 -25.65 57.70 -47.47
N ASP A 394 -25.35 57.95 -48.75
CA ASP A 394 -25.44 56.92 -49.80
C ASP A 394 -24.62 55.66 -49.49
N ALA A 395 -23.44 55.80 -48.87
CA ALA A 395 -22.61 54.66 -48.48
C ALA A 395 -23.27 53.79 -47.40
N VAL A 396 -23.91 54.40 -46.40
CA VAL A 396 -24.64 53.69 -45.35
C VAL A 396 -25.87 53.02 -45.94
N PHE A 397 -26.62 53.72 -46.80
CA PHE A 397 -27.78 53.15 -47.49
C PHE A 397 -27.41 51.89 -48.29
N GLN A 398 -26.34 51.94 -49.09
CA GLN A 398 -25.89 50.77 -49.87
C GLN A 398 -25.42 49.62 -48.97
N GLN A 399 -24.69 49.93 -47.88
CA GLN A 399 -24.28 48.91 -46.91
C GLN A 399 -25.49 48.23 -46.26
N THR A 400 -26.47 49.01 -45.79
CA THR A 400 -27.70 48.48 -45.18
C THR A 400 -28.54 47.70 -46.18
N LEU A 401 -28.57 48.10 -47.45
CA LEU A 401 -29.24 47.35 -48.51
C LEU A 401 -28.61 45.96 -48.72
N ASN A 402 -27.28 45.84 -48.61
CA ASN A 402 -26.61 44.54 -48.64
C ASN A 402 -26.96 43.68 -47.41
N VAL A 403 -27.06 44.27 -46.22
CA VAL A 403 -27.51 43.57 -45.01
C VAL A 403 -28.94 43.06 -45.19
N TYR A 404 -29.84 43.91 -45.70
CA TYR A 404 -31.22 43.55 -46.02
C TYR A 404 -31.31 42.36 -46.97
N TYR A 405 -30.58 42.39 -48.10
CA TYR A 405 -30.57 41.27 -49.05
C TYR A 405 -29.90 40.01 -48.48
N THR A 406 -28.88 40.16 -47.63
CA THR A 406 -28.27 39.04 -46.92
C THR A 406 -29.29 38.36 -46.00
N GLY A 407 -30.07 39.15 -45.25
CA GLY A 407 -31.14 38.62 -44.40
C GLY A 407 -32.29 37.99 -45.19
N ARG A 408 -32.69 38.58 -46.33
CA ARG A 408 -33.70 38.00 -47.22
C ARG A 408 -33.25 36.70 -47.90
N ALA A 409 -31.94 36.47 -48.02
CA ALA A 409 -31.38 35.24 -48.56
C ALA A 409 -31.30 34.09 -47.54
N VAL A 410 -31.61 34.34 -46.27
CA VAL A 410 -31.67 33.30 -45.23
C VAL A 410 -32.83 32.35 -45.52
N GLU A 411 -32.52 31.06 -45.62
CA GLU A 411 -33.53 30.01 -45.79
C GLU A 411 -34.29 29.77 -44.47
N GLY A 412 -35.63 29.66 -44.56
CA GLY A 412 -36.48 29.43 -43.40
C GLY A 412 -36.35 30.50 -42.29
N PRO A 413 -36.53 31.80 -42.59
CA PRO A 413 -36.39 32.84 -41.60
C PRO A 413 -37.50 32.71 -40.53
N GLY A 414 -37.15 32.94 -39.26
CA GLY A 414 -38.14 32.97 -38.20
C GLY A 414 -38.87 34.32 -38.13
N PRO A 415 -39.87 34.43 -37.25
CA PRO A 415 -40.73 35.60 -37.16
C PRO A 415 -39.98 36.88 -36.74
N ARG A 416 -38.90 36.78 -35.97
CA ARG A 416 -38.11 37.94 -35.55
C ARG A 416 -37.32 38.48 -36.75
N LEU A 417 -36.63 37.63 -37.49
CA LEU A 417 -35.88 38.04 -38.68
C LEU A 417 -36.83 38.64 -39.74
N VAL A 418 -37.98 38.00 -39.97
CA VAL A 418 -39.01 38.53 -40.89
C VAL A 418 -39.46 39.93 -40.43
N GLY A 419 -39.79 40.10 -39.15
CA GLY A 419 -40.21 41.39 -38.60
C GLY A 419 -39.16 42.48 -38.77
N GLN A 420 -37.90 42.18 -38.47
CA GLN A 420 -36.79 43.11 -38.66
C GLN A 420 -36.62 43.54 -40.11
N LEU A 421 -36.72 42.59 -41.05
CA LEU A 421 -36.57 42.86 -42.48
C LEU A 421 -37.75 43.67 -43.03
N ASP A 422 -38.98 43.40 -42.58
CA ASP A 422 -40.17 44.13 -43.01
C ASP A 422 -40.14 45.58 -42.50
N GLU A 423 -39.72 45.79 -41.25
CA GLU A 423 -39.46 47.14 -40.71
C GLU A 423 -38.36 47.85 -41.51
N LEU A 424 -37.22 47.19 -41.73
CA LEU A 424 -36.09 47.76 -42.45
C LEU A 424 -36.47 48.16 -43.89
N GLN A 425 -37.28 47.34 -44.56
CA GLN A 425 -37.75 47.62 -45.91
C GLN A 425 -38.52 48.95 -45.96
N VAL A 426 -39.46 49.17 -45.03
CA VAL A 426 -40.24 50.41 -44.96
C VAL A 426 -39.33 51.61 -44.68
N LEU A 427 -38.35 51.47 -43.80
CA LEU A 427 -37.39 52.54 -43.48
C LEU A 427 -36.51 52.87 -44.69
N LEU A 428 -36.01 51.86 -45.41
CA LEU A 428 -35.20 52.03 -46.63
C LEU A 428 -36.00 52.73 -47.74
N GLU A 429 -37.24 52.29 -48.00
CA GLU A 429 -38.11 52.90 -49.02
C GLU A 429 -38.40 54.37 -48.70
N ASN A 430 -38.82 54.66 -47.46
CA ASN A 430 -39.15 56.02 -47.05
C ASN A 430 -37.92 56.94 -46.99
N SER A 431 -36.73 56.41 -46.69
CA SER A 431 -35.49 57.20 -46.65
C SER A 431 -35.11 57.83 -48.00
N GLN A 432 -35.65 57.32 -49.11
CA GLN A 432 -35.35 57.84 -50.45
C GLN A 432 -36.35 58.88 -50.95
N VAL A 433 -37.44 59.12 -50.21
CA VAL A 433 -38.47 60.10 -50.58
C VAL A 433 -38.13 61.46 -49.95
N PRO A 434 -37.71 62.48 -50.72
CA PRO A 434 -37.38 63.80 -50.16
C PRO A 434 -38.60 64.47 -49.52
N ILE A 435 -38.35 65.21 -48.43
CA ILE A 435 -39.34 65.98 -47.69
C ILE A 435 -38.93 67.45 -47.74
N ASP A 436 -39.89 68.32 -48.07
CA ASP A 436 -39.65 69.76 -48.10
C ASP A 436 -39.65 70.34 -46.69
N ILE A 437 -38.57 71.04 -46.35
CA ILE A 437 -38.36 71.67 -45.04
C ILE A 437 -38.22 73.18 -45.22
N GLN A 438 -38.92 73.92 -44.36
CA GLN A 438 -38.79 75.37 -44.30
C GLN A 438 -37.64 75.77 -43.36
N LEU A 439 -36.64 76.44 -43.92
CA LEU A 439 -35.60 77.14 -43.18
C LEU A 439 -35.98 78.62 -43.06
N VAL A 440 -35.77 79.20 -41.87
CA VAL A 440 -36.05 80.62 -41.58
C VAL A 440 -34.77 81.27 -41.04
N SER A 441 -34.46 82.48 -41.52
CA SER A 441 -33.31 83.28 -41.06
C SER A 441 -33.66 84.78 -41.09
N ASP A 442 -32.67 85.65 -40.90
CA ASP A 442 -32.82 87.10 -40.74
C ASP A 442 -32.37 87.92 -41.96
N ASN A 443 -32.15 87.27 -43.10
CA ASN A 443 -31.58 87.85 -44.33
C ASN A 443 -30.20 88.53 -44.16
N LEU A 444 -29.53 88.30 -43.02
CA LEU A 444 -28.21 88.86 -42.69
C LEU A 444 -27.20 87.77 -42.29
N THR A 445 -27.69 86.62 -41.85
CA THR A 445 -26.90 85.42 -41.55
C THR A 445 -26.67 84.62 -42.83
N ASP A 446 -25.42 84.24 -43.12
CA ASP A 446 -25.06 83.34 -44.21
C ASP A 446 -25.21 81.89 -43.73
N VAL A 447 -26.19 81.15 -44.27
CA VAL A 447 -26.54 79.82 -43.79
C VAL A 447 -25.98 78.74 -44.72
N THR A 448 -25.18 77.83 -44.16
CA THR A 448 -24.69 76.63 -44.85
C THR A 448 -25.33 75.39 -44.25
N LEU A 449 -25.96 74.56 -45.08
CA LEU A 449 -26.45 73.25 -44.68
C LEU A 449 -25.36 72.22 -44.94
N LEU A 450 -24.81 71.62 -43.87
CA LEU A 450 -23.73 70.65 -43.99
C LEU A 450 -24.18 69.48 -44.86
N ARG A 451 -23.27 68.99 -45.72
CA ARG A 451 -23.48 67.92 -46.72
C ARG A 451 -24.30 68.30 -47.96
N ILE A 452 -25.04 69.41 -47.93
CA ILE A 452 -25.81 69.89 -49.09
C ILE A 452 -25.09 71.05 -49.77
N GLY A 453 -24.70 72.09 -49.03
CA GLY A 453 -24.01 73.26 -49.57
C GLY A 453 -24.38 74.58 -48.90
N ASN A 454 -23.80 75.68 -49.39
CA ASN A 454 -24.17 77.02 -48.95
C ASN A 454 -25.51 77.43 -49.57
N ILE A 455 -26.45 77.90 -48.74
CA ILE A 455 -27.78 78.39 -49.12
C ILE A 455 -27.77 79.92 -49.29
N GLY A 456 -26.91 80.63 -48.55
CA GLY A 456 -26.84 82.09 -48.54
C GLY A 456 -27.67 82.73 -47.43
N SER A 457 -27.93 84.02 -47.55
CA SER A 457 -28.82 84.79 -46.67
C SER A 457 -30.23 84.86 -47.24
N PHE A 458 -31.24 84.65 -46.37
CA PHE A 458 -32.65 84.63 -46.75
C PHE A 458 -33.56 84.94 -45.54
N ASP A 459 -34.83 85.29 -45.79
CA ASP A 459 -35.86 85.33 -44.76
C ASP A 459 -36.55 83.95 -44.61
N GLN A 460 -36.95 83.33 -45.72
CA GLN A 460 -37.52 81.99 -45.79
C GLN A 460 -36.98 81.24 -47.00
N HIS A 461 -36.62 79.97 -46.83
CA HIS A 461 -36.15 79.11 -47.90
C HIS A 461 -36.66 77.69 -47.73
N TYR A 462 -37.11 77.05 -48.80
CA TYR A 462 -37.55 75.65 -48.79
C TYR A 462 -36.45 74.77 -49.38
N VAL A 463 -36.07 73.72 -48.66
CA VAL A 463 -35.10 72.73 -49.13
C VAL A 463 -35.74 71.36 -49.08
N SER A 464 -35.63 70.62 -50.19
CA SER A 464 -36.05 69.22 -50.24
C SER A 464 -34.90 68.34 -49.78
N LEU A 465 -35.07 67.65 -48.65
CA LEU A 465 -34.05 66.83 -48.02
C LEU A 465 -34.52 65.38 -47.91
N LYS A 466 -33.63 64.42 -48.18
CA LYS A 466 -33.90 63.02 -47.84
C LYS A 466 -34.09 62.92 -46.32
N PRO A 467 -34.92 61.98 -45.83
CA PRO A 467 -34.96 61.70 -44.40
C PRO A 467 -33.57 61.38 -43.83
N GLY A 468 -33.19 62.09 -42.77
CA GLY A 468 -31.88 61.98 -42.16
C GLY A 468 -31.55 63.10 -41.19
N ARG A 469 -30.36 63.03 -40.59
CA ARG A 469 -29.87 64.05 -39.67
C ARG A 469 -29.05 65.11 -40.41
N TYR A 470 -29.41 66.36 -40.17
CA TYR A 470 -28.81 67.53 -40.80
C TYR A 470 -28.34 68.54 -39.76
N VAL A 471 -27.38 69.35 -40.19
CA VAL A 471 -26.84 70.44 -39.39
C VAL A 471 -26.78 71.68 -40.26
N ALA A 472 -27.49 72.72 -39.85
CA ALA A 472 -27.38 74.05 -40.45
C ALA A 472 -26.44 74.91 -39.61
N VAL A 473 -25.51 75.60 -40.27
CA VAL A 473 -24.55 76.49 -39.65
C VAL A 473 -24.78 77.90 -40.17
N GLY A 474 -25.12 78.82 -39.27
CA GLY A 474 -25.22 80.24 -39.55
C GLY A 474 -23.92 80.96 -39.25
N ARG A 475 -23.44 81.77 -40.20
CA ARG A 475 -22.26 82.61 -40.07
C ARG A 475 -22.58 84.06 -40.36
N ARG A 476 -22.10 84.96 -39.51
CA ARG A 476 -22.24 86.40 -39.71
C ARG A 476 -21.04 87.13 -39.12
N ALA A 477 -20.41 88.00 -39.91
CA ALA A 477 -19.22 88.74 -39.47
C ALA A 477 -19.50 89.58 -38.21
N GLY A 478 -18.69 89.38 -37.18
CA GLY A 478 -18.86 90.05 -35.88
C GLY A 478 -19.90 89.43 -34.94
N TYR A 479 -20.45 88.25 -35.29
CA TYR A 479 -21.39 87.49 -34.47
C TYR A 479 -20.89 86.05 -34.26
N ARG A 480 -21.39 85.41 -33.21
CA ARG A 480 -21.11 84.00 -32.90
C ARG A 480 -21.82 83.09 -33.89
N GLU A 481 -21.12 82.07 -34.36
CA GLU A 481 -21.71 81.04 -35.23
C GLU A 481 -22.80 80.27 -34.47
N VAL A 482 -23.91 80.01 -35.16
CA VAL A 482 -25.02 79.20 -34.65
C VAL A 482 -25.03 77.87 -35.39
N ARG A 483 -25.25 76.79 -34.67
CA ARG A 483 -25.30 75.42 -35.20
C ARG A 483 -26.61 74.80 -34.75
N GLU A 484 -27.48 74.53 -35.70
CA GLU A 484 -28.77 73.91 -35.46
C GLU A 484 -28.79 72.50 -36.04
N GLU A 485 -29.09 71.52 -35.19
CA GLU A 485 -29.19 70.12 -35.58
C GLU A 485 -30.65 69.71 -35.63
N PHE A 486 -31.06 69.05 -36.72
CA PHE A 486 -32.42 68.62 -36.91
C PHE A 486 -32.50 67.32 -37.71
N THR A 487 -33.61 66.61 -37.56
CA THR A 487 -33.87 65.35 -38.25
C THR A 487 -35.06 65.51 -39.19
N VAL A 488 -34.91 65.04 -40.41
CA VAL A 488 -35.97 65.03 -41.43
C VAL A 488 -36.52 63.61 -41.54
N GLY A 489 -37.84 63.46 -41.62
CA GLY A 489 -38.52 62.17 -41.74
C GLY A 489 -38.65 61.39 -40.42
N PHE A 490 -39.04 60.12 -40.54
CA PHE A 490 -39.19 59.16 -39.42
C PHE A 490 -40.04 59.67 -38.24
N GLY A 491 -41.01 60.55 -38.50
CA GLY A 491 -41.85 61.18 -37.46
C GLY A 491 -41.17 62.28 -36.63
N LEU A 492 -39.93 62.66 -36.99
CA LEU A 492 -39.10 63.63 -36.26
C LEU A 492 -38.95 64.97 -37.00
N THR A 493 -39.60 65.14 -38.14
CA THR A 493 -39.50 66.36 -38.96
C THR A 493 -39.97 67.61 -38.19
N PRO A 494 -39.12 68.64 -38.01
CA PRO A 494 -39.54 69.90 -37.41
C PRO A 494 -40.44 70.69 -38.37
N GLY A 495 -41.40 71.44 -37.83
CA GLY A 495 -42.27 72.31 -38.64
C GLY A 495 -41.54 73.46 -39.32
N LEU A 496 -40.45 73.96 -38.72
CA LEU A 496 -39.51 74.91 -39.30
C LEU A 496 -38.14 74.76 -38.62
N VAL A 497 -37.07 75.20 -39.29
CA VAL A 497 -35.72 75.28 -38.72
C VAL A 497 -35.25 76.73 -38.74
N LEU A 498 -35.04 77.32 -37.57
CA LEU A 498 -34.61 78.71 -37.41
C LEU A 498 -33.09 78.78 -37.28
N VAL A 499 -32.41 79.53 -38.15
CA VAL A 499 -30.94 79.66 -38.12
C VAL A 499 -30.57 81.13 -38.21
N GLN A 500 -30.25 81.77 -37.08
CA GLN A 500 -29.93 83.21 -37.04
C GLN A 500 -28.83 83.54 -36.03
N CYS A 501 -27.86 84.36 -36.43
CA CYS A 501 -26.77 84.80 -35.56
C CYS A 501 -27.20 86.03 -34.74
N GLU A 502 -27.57 85.84 -33.47
CA GLU A 502 -28.03 86.93 -32.59
C GLU A 502 -26.92 87.53 -31.70
N GLU A 503 -25.96 86.72 -31.26
CA GLU A 503 -24.93 87.13 -30.28
C GLU A 503 -23.73 87.80 -30.96
N ARG A 504 -23.49 89.10 -30.68
CA ARG A 504 -22.30 89.82 -31.19
C ARG A 504 -21.03 89.40 -30.45
N ILE A 505 -19.96 89.15 -31.19
CA ILE A 505 -18.62 88.96 -30.62
C ILE A 505 -18.04 90.35 -30.31
N VAL A 506 -18.00 90.70 -29.02
CA VAL A 506 -17.31 91.93 -28.58
C VAL A 506 -15.80 91.70 -28.66
N SER A 507 -15.11 92.44 -29.51
CA SER A 507 -13.65 92.45 -29.53
C SER A 507 -13.12 93.10 -28.24
N THR A 508 -12.67 92.29 -27.28
CA THR A 508 -11.81 92.81 -26.21
C THR A 508 -10.44 93.13 -26.81
N ASN A 509 -10.23 94.39 -27.20
CA ASN A 509 -8.89 94.93 -27.36
C ASN A 509 -8.17 94.86 -26.00
N ARG A 510 -7.31 93.85 -25.81
CA ARG A 510 -6.22 93.97 -24.83
C ARG A 510 -5.17 94.89 -25.45
N ARG A 511 -5.03 96.07 -24.86
CA ARG A 511 -3.83 96.89 -24.93
C ARG A 511 -2.65 96.18 -24.29
#